data_AF-A0A965MQ80-F1
#
_entry.id   AF-A0A965MQ80-F1
#
_cell.length_a   1.000
_cell.length_b   1.000
_cell.length_c   1.000
_cell.angle_alpha   90.00
_cell.angle_beta   90.00
_cell.angle_gamma   90.00
#
_symmetry.space_group_name_H-M   'P 1'
#
loop_
_entity.id
_entity.type
_entity.pdbx_description
1 polymer ?
#
loop_
_entity_poly.entity_id
_entity_poly.type
_entity_poly.pdbx_seq_one_letter_code
_entity_poly.pdbx_strand_id
1 'polypeptide(L)'
;MGQYHTLFNLDKLEVVNPHELGFGAKQVEHTGFKGSLSDILYALTAYKSARGGGDFADDGGIFKGRWHGDRVAVIGDYYEESDLPAAWAEALSDIGEPTKFKDITNEIRPSVVALFDPKGESDYRSLSQQLADYASVK
;
A
#
# COMPACT_ATOMS: atom_id res chain seq x y z
N MET A 1 4.70 14.43 -16.34
CA MET A 1 5.40 13.28 -15.71
C MET A 1 4.75 13.08 -14.35
N GLY A 2 4.40 11.85 -13.98
CA GLY A 2 3.62 11.56 -12.78
C GLY A 2 4.52 11.24 -11.60
N GLN A 3 4.22 11.79 -10.42
CA GLN A 3 4.86 11.45 -9.17
C GLN A 3 4.21 10.18 -8.61
N TYR A 4 4.93 9.06 -8.67
CA TYR A 4 4.48 7.76 -8.16
C TYR A 4 4.80 7.67 -6.68
N HIS A 5 3.90 7.06 -5.90
CA HIS A 5 4.13 6.82 -4.48
C HIS A 5 4.05 5.33 -4.21
N THR A 6 4.99 4.87 -3.38
CA THR A 6 5.12 3.47 -3.01
C THR A 6 5.14 3.35 -1.50
N LEU A 7 4.54 2.28 -0.98
CA LEU A 7 4.45 2.01 0.44
C LEU A 7 5.57 1.03 0.84
N PHE A 8 6.44 1.45 1.75
CA PHE A 8 7.65 0.74 2.16
C PHE A 8 7.59 0.33 3.63
N ASN A 9 8.09 -0.87 3.92
CA ASN A 9 8.54 -1.28 5.24
C ASN A 9 10.06 -1.36 5.25
N LEU A 10 10.69 -0.48 6.04
CA LEU A 10 12.14 -0.27 6.08
C LEU A 10 12.85 -1.29 6.99
N ASP A 11 12.14 -1.94 7.90
CA ASP A 11 12.71 -2.96 8.77
C ASP A 11 12.77 -4.32 8.08
N LYS A 12 11.74 -4.65 7.29
CA LYS A 12 11.63 -5.94 6.59
C LYS A 12 12.09 -5.89 5.15
N LEU A 13 12.40 -4.69 4.64
CA LEU A 13 12.67 -4.43 3.23
C LEU A 13 11.56 -5.00 2.34
N GLU A 14 10.31 -4.70 2.70
CA GLU A 14 9.12 -5.10 1.94
C GLU A 14 8.44 -3.88 1.32
N VAL A 15 7.78 -4.08 0.19
CA VAL A 15 7.12 -3.00 -0.55
C VAL A 15 5.74 -3.42 -1.06
N VAL A 16 4.80 -2.46 -1.04
CA VAL A 16 3.50 -2.54 -1.69
C VAL A 16 3.40 -1.46 -2.75
N ASN A 17 3.17 -1.87 -3.99
CA ASN A 17 3.05 -1.00 -5.16
C ASN A 17 1.58 -0.69 -5.46
N PRO A 18 1.10 0.55 -5.23
CA PRO A 18 -0.30 0.92 -5.41
C PRO A 18 -0.79 0.70 -6.85
N HIS A 19 0.08 0.97 -7.82
CA HIS A 19 -0.24 0.78 -9.24
C HIS A 19 -0.53 -0.68 -9.58
N GLU A 20 0.21 -1.63 -8.99
CA GLU A 20 -0.06 -3.06 -9.19
C GLU A 20 -1.38 -3.48 -8.57
N LEU A 21 -1.85 -2.80 -7.52
CA LEU A 21 -3.17 -3.00 -6.94
C LEU A 21 -4.31 -2.40 -7.80
N GLY A 22 -3.98 -1.71 -8.89
CA GLY A 22 -4.94 -1.07 -9.79
C GLY A 22 -5.24 0.39 -9.42
N PHE A 23 -4.55 0.95 -8.42
CA PHE A 23 -4.75 2.34 -8.01
C PHE A 23 -4.07 3.31 -8.98
N GLY A 24 -4.52 4.55 -8.93
CA GLY A 24 -3.93 5.62 -9.74
C GLY A 24 -2.49 5.94 -9.37
N ALA A 25 -1.81 6.69 -10.23
CA ALA A 25 -0.40 7.06 -10.04
C ALA A 25 -0.21 8.14 -8.96
N LYS A 26 -1.21 8.99 -8.73
CA LYS A 26 -1.08 10.17 -7.86
C LYS A 26 -1.44 9.83 -6.42
N GLN A 27 -0.72 10.44 -5.47
CA GLN A 27 -0.97 10.27 -4.04
C GLN A 27 -2.44 10.50 -3.62
N VAL A 28 -3.11 11.48 -4.23
CA VAL A 28 -4.52 11.77 -3.93
C VAL A 28 -5.45 10.61 -4.28
N GLU A 29 -5.06 9.76 -5.22
CA GLU A 29 -5.80 8.57 -5.67
C GLU A 29 -5.56 7.35 -4.76
N HIS A 30 -4.79 7.50 -3.67
CA HIS A 30 -4.45 6.42 -2.74
C HIS A 30 -5.29 6.44 -1.45
N THR A 31 -6.27 7.35 -1.36
CA THR A 31 -7.12 7.56 -0.17
C THR A 31 -8.58 7.78 -0.56
N GLY A 32 -9.50 7.65 0.41
CA GLY A 32 -10.89 8.09 0.26
C GLY A 32 -11.86 7.07 -0.35
N PHE A 33 -11.45 5.81 -0.51
CA PHE A 33 -12.31 4.71 -0.94
C PHE A 33 -11.95 3.42 -0.21
N LYS A 34 -12.86 2.44 -0.22
CA LYS A 34 -12.69 1.16 0.47
C LYS A 34 -11.59 0.32 -0.19
N GLY A 35 -10.65 -0.18 0.61
CA GLY A 35 -9.50 -0.93 0.11
C GLY A 35 -8.44 -0.02 -0.51
N SER A 36 -8.49 1.28 -0.23
CA SER A 36 -7.46 2.24 -0.61
C SER A 36 -6.10 1.91 0.02
N LEU A 37 -5.03 2.53 -0.47
CA LEU A 37 -3.71 2.36 0.15
C LEU A 37 -3.69 2.75 1.63
N SER A 38 -4.51 3.74 2.04
CA SER A 38 -4.67 4.09 3.46
C SER A 38 -5.27 2.95 4.29
N ASP A 39 -6.26 2.22 3.76
CA ASP A 39 -6.85 1.07 4.44
C ASP A 39 -5.83 -0.08 4.53
N ILE A 40 -5.07 -0.28 3.44
CA ILE A 40 -4.01 -1.29 3.35
C ILE A 40 -2.89 -1.00 4.35
N LEU A 41 -2.42 0.25 4.44
CA LEU A 41 -1.44 0.69 5.44
C LEU A 41 -1.95 0.46 6.87
N TYR A 42 -3.21 0.84 7.14
CA TYR A 42 -3.80 0.65 8.46
C TYR A 42 -3.88 -0.84 8.83
N ALA A 43 -4.32 -1.70 7.91
CA ALA A 43 -4.37 -3.15 8.12
C ALA A 43 -2.98 -3.78 8.31
N LEU A 44 -1.98 -3.38 7.52
CA LEU A 44 -0.60 -3.88 7.63
C LEU A 44 0.02 -3.56 8.99
N THR A 45 -0.29 -2.40 9.56
CA THR A 45 0.30 -1.92 10.82
C THR A 45 -0.54 -2.24 12.07
N ALA A 46 -1.78 -2.70 11.89
CA ALA A 46 -2.66 -3.16 12.96
C ALA A 46 -2.06 -4.34 13.74
N TYR A 47 -2.53 -4.61 14.96
CA TYR A 47 -2.08 -5.81 15.67
C TYR A 47 -2.60 -7.07 14.96
N LYS A 48 -1.72 -8.07 14.77
CA LYS A 48 -2.00 -9.26 13.93
C LYS A 48 -3.23 -10.08 14.34
N SER A 49 -3.56 -10.11 15.63
CA SER A 49 -4.69 -10.90 16.15
C SER A 49 -5.91 -10.04 16.45
N ALA A 50 -7.11 -10.56 16.20
CA ALA A 50 -8.37 -9.92 16.58
C ALA A 50 -8.46 -9.59 18.09
N ARG A 51 -7.77 -10.32 18.97
CA ARG A 51 -7.72 -10.00 20.41
C ARG A 51 -6.74 -8.85 20.68
N GLY A 52 -7.20 -7.62 20.43
CA GLY A 52 -6.44 -6.38 20.58
C GLY A 52 -6.14 -5.67 19.25
N GLY A 53 -6.37 -6.33 18.11
CA GLY A 53 -6.21 -5.80 16.76
C GLY A 53 -7.51 -5.41 16.04
N GLY A 54 -8.63 -5.40 16.75
CA GLY A 54 -9.92 -4.91 16.25
C GLY A 54 -10.63 -5.88 15.29
N ASP A 55 -11.53 -5.31 14.49
CA ASP A 55 -12.57 -6.04 13.73
C ASP A 55 -12.11 -6.66 12.41
N PHE A 56 -10.86 -6.43 12.00
CA PHE A 56 -10.31 -7.09 10.82
C PHE A 56 -10.07 -8.58 11.10
N ALA A 57 -10.52 -9.44 10.19
CA ALA A 57 -10.33 -10.87 10.31
C ALA A 57 -8.84 -11.25 10.32
N ASP A 58 -8.51 -12.30 11.06
CA ASP A 58 -7.15 -12.85 11.05
C ASP A 58 -6.93 -13.63 9.74
N ASP A 59 -5.80 -13.39 9.08
CA ASP A 59 -5.42 -14.00 7.81
C ASP A 59 -4.13 -14.82 7.93
N GLY A 60 -3.81 -15.25 9.15
CA GLY A 60 -2.55 -15.93 9.46
C GLY A 60 -1.32 -15.01 9.48
N GLY A 61 -1.51 -13.69 9.39
CA GLY A 61 -0.41 -12.72 9.37
C GLY A 61 0.18 -12.50 7.98
N ILE A 62 -0.53 -12.92 6.92
CA ILE A 62 -0.12 -12.71 5.53
C ILE A 62 -0.15 -11.21 5.20
N PHE A 63 -1.19 -10.51 5.62
CA PHE A 63 -1.41 -9.10 5.35
C PHE A 63 -1.72 -8.34 6.65
N LYS A 64 -2.73 -8.74 7.42
CA LYS A 64 -3.08 -8.02 8.67
C LYS A 64 -1.94 -8.11 9.69
N GLY A 65 -1.47 -6.95 10.13
CA GLY A 65 -0.42 -6.82 11.14
C GLY A 65 0.94 -7.37 10.74
N ARG A 66 1.15 -7.63 9.44
CA ARG A 66 2.45 -8.05 8.91
C ARG A 66 3.54 -7.05 9.26
N TRP A 67 3.22 -5.76 9.33
CA TRP A 67 4.16 -4.66 9.60
C TRP A 67 3.94 -3.98 10.96
N HIS A 68 3.29 -4.68 11.89
CA HIS A 68 3.01 -4.13 13.21
C HIS A 68 4.28 -3.81 13.99
N GLY A 69 4.47 -2.54 14.33
CA GLY A 69 5.62 -2.05 15.10
C GLY A 69 6.85 -1.70 14.25
N ASP A 70 6.78 -1.87 12.93
CA ASP A 70 7.88 -1.59 12.01
C ASP A 70 7.92 -0.12 11.56
N ARG A 71 9.09 0.31 11.06
CA ARG A 71 9.28 1.59 10.37
C ARG A 71 8.68 1.52 8.97
N VAL A 72 7.53 2.17 8.79
CA VAL A 72 6.76 2.17 7.52
C VAL A 72 6.63 3.60 6.97
N ALA A 73 6.78 3.75 5.66
CA ALA A 73 6.74 5.05 4.99
C ALA A 73 6.06 4.97 3.60
N VAL A 74 5.37 6.04 3.19
CA VAL A 74 4.96 6.23 1.79
C VAL A 74 5.91 7.24 1.18
N ILE A 75 6.66 6.83 0.15
CA ILE A 75 7.72 7.64 -0.45
C ILE A 75 7.42 7.81 -1.93
N GLY A 76 7.54 9.06 -2.40
CA GLY A 76 7.39 9.41 -3.81
C GLY A 76 8.68 9.21 -4.58
N ASP A 77 8.61 8.86 -5.86
CA ASP A 77 9.77 8.62 -6.75
C ASP A 77 10.67 9.85 -7.03
N TYR A 78 10.24 11.04 -6.62
CA TYR A 78 11.01 12.28 -6.68
C TYR A 78 11.78 12.61 -5.38
N TYR A 79 11.83 11.70 -4.41
CA TYR A 79 12.57 11.93 -3.17
C TYR A 79 14.06 12.16 -3.44
N GLU A 80 14.68 13.01 -2.64
CA GLU A 80 16.13 13.09 -2.51
C GLU A 80 16.56 12.44 -1.19
N GLU A 81 17.77 11.89 -1.10
CA GLU A 81 18.26 11.24 0.13
C GLU A 81 18.19 12.17 1.35
N SER A 82 18.37 13.49 1.14
CA SER A 82 18.25 14.52 2.15
C SER A 82 16.83 14.76 2.69
N ASP A 83 15.80 14.32 1.96
CA ASP A 83 14.41 14.45 2.40
C ASP A 83 14.04 13.41 3.48
N LEU A 84 14.86 12.37 3.62
CA LEU A 84 14.57 11.23 4.46
C LEU A 84 15.33 11.29 5.80
N PRO A 85 14.74 10.79 6.90
CA PRO A 85 15.40 10.78 8.20
C PRO A 85 16.77 10.08 8.13
N ALA A 86 17.81 10.72 8.67
CA ALA A 86 19.15 10.14 8.73
C ALA A 86 19.18 8.76 9.44
N ALA A 87 18.26 8.52 10.37
CA ALA A 87 18.09 7.24 11.05
C ALA A 87 17.67 6.08 10.12
N TRP A 88 17.32 6.38 8.86
CA TRP A 88 16.96 5.39 7.85
C TRP A 88 18.10 5.06 6.91
N ALA A 89 19.30 5.63 7.10
CA ALA A 89 20.43 5.53 6.16
C ALA A 89 20.72 4.11 5.63
N GLU A 90 20.58 3.08 6.47
CA GLU A 90 20.72 1.66 6.07
C GLU A 90 19.63 1.23 5.07
N ALA A 91 18.38 1.66 5.26
CA ALA A 91 17.30 1.41 4.32
C ALA A 91 17.38 2.36 3.10
N LEU A 92 17.91 3.58 3.25
CA LEU A 92 18.02 4.56 2.15
C LEU A 92 18.87 4.06 0.99
N SER A 93 19.94 3.32 1.26
CA SER A 93 20.75 2.69 0.21
C SER A 93 19.98 1.65 -0.63
N ASP A 94 18.79 1.27 -0.15
CA ASP A 94 17.99 0.20 -0.74
C ASP A 94 16.72 0.75 -1.41
N ILE A 95 16.19 1.91 -0.98
CA ILE A 95 14.92 2.44 -1.51
C ILE A 95 15.03 2.79 -3.00
N GLY A 96 16.22 3.20 -3.47
CA GLY A 96 16.51 3.44 -4.88
C GLY A 96 16.80 2.17 -5.70
N GLU A 97 16.85 1.00 -5.05
CA GLU A 97 17.21 -0.29 -5.66
C GLU A 97 16.02 -1.26 -5.52
N PRO A 98 15.08 -1.28 -6.49
CA PRO A 98 13.88 -2.11 -6.44
C PRO A 98 14.12 -3.60 -6.22
N THR A 99 15.34 -4.07 -6.50
CA THR A 99 15.76 -5.47 -6.35
C THR A 99 16.02 -5.89 -4.91
N LYS A 100 16.20 -4.95 -3.99
CA LYS A 100 16.46 -5.23 -2.57
C LYS A 100 15.18 -5.33 -1.74
N PHE A 101 14.14 -4.59 -2.13
CA PHE A 101 12.84 -4.71 -1.50
C PHE A 101 12.08 -5.89 -2.07
N LYS A 102 11.56 -6.75 -1.20
CA LYS A 102 10.62 -7.79 -1.60
C LYS A 102 9.26 -7.13 -1.88
N ASP A 103 8.83 -7.16 -3.14
CA ASP A 103 7.46 -6.80 -3.48
C ASP A 103 6.48 -7.87 -2.98
N ILE A 104 5.62 -7.47 -2.03
CA ILE A 104 4.60 -8.34 -1.45
C ILE A 104 3.21 -8.07 -2.04
N THR A 105 3.08 -7.20 -3.03
CA THR A 105 1.78 -6.73 -3.55
C THR A 105 0.89 -7.88 -4.00
N ASN A 106 1.44 -8.80 -4.80
CA ASN A 106 0.69 -9.97 -5.26
C ASN A 106 0.47 -11.02 -4.17
N GLU A 107 1.34 -11.07 -3.16
CA GLU A 107 1.19 -11.96 -2.00
C GLU A 107 0.03 -11.51 -1.11
N ILE A 108 -0.12 -10.21 -0.87
CA ILE A 108 -1.19 -9.67 0.00
C ILE A 108 -2.51 -9.46 -0.73
N ARG A 109 -2.51 -9.37 -2.07
CA ARG A 109 -3.70 -9.06 -2.87
C ARG A 109 -4.92 -9.94 -2.52
N PRO A 110 -4.81 -11.27 -2.38
CA PRO A 110 -5.97 -12.09 -2.02
C PRO A 110 -6.56 -11.70 -0.66
N SER A 111 -5.72 -11.41 0.34
CA SER A 111 -6.15 -10.96 1.67
C SER A 111 -6.76 -9.55 1.63
N VAL A 112 -6.20 -8.64 0.82
CA VAL A 112 -6.77 -7.29 0.59
C VAL A 112 -8.17 -7.40 -0.01
N VAL A 113 -8.34 -8.22 -1.05
CA VAL A 113 -9.65 -8.45 -1.69
C VAL A 113 -10.63 -9.11 -0.71
N ALA A 114 -10.20 -10.13 0.04
CA ALA A 114 -11.07 -10.78 1.01
C ALA A 114 -11.56 -9.81 2.11
N LEU A 115 -10.70 -8.87 2.54
CA LEU A 115 -11.04 -7.92 3.60
C LEU A 115 -11.89 -6.75 3.09
N PHE A 116 -11.53 -6.18 1.94
CA PHE A 116 -12.13 -4.93 1.46
C PHE A 116 -13.10 -5.11 0.30
N ASP A 117 -13.08 -6.23 -0.42
CA ASP A 117 -14.04 -6.52 -1.48
C ASP A 117 -14.46 -7.99 -1.54
N PRO A 118 -15.05 -8.52 -0.45
CA PRO A 118 -15.43 -9.93 -0.38
C PRO A 118 -16.49 -10.35 -1.41
N LYS A 119 -17.15 -9.38 -2.06
CA LYS A 119 -18.21 -9.61 -3.06
C LYS A 119 -17.79 -9.28 -4.49
N GLY A 120 -16.58 -8.76 -4.72
CA GLY A 120 -16.15 -8.31 -6.05
C GLY A 120 -16.92 -7.09 -6.55
N GLU A 121 -17.48 -6.28 -5.64
CA GLU A 121 -18.30 -5.11 -5.94
C GLU A 121 -17.48 -3.81 -5.98
N SER A 122 -16.24 -3.84 -5.52
CA SER A 122 -15.42 -2.64 -5.34
C SER A 122 -14.67 -2.31 -6.62
N ASP A 123 -14.94 -1.12 -7.15
CA ASP A 123 -14.22 -0.59 -8.30
C ASP A 123 -12.89 0.01 -7.85
N TYR A 124 -11.81 -0.78 -7.94
CA TYR A 124 -10.46 -0.37 -7.55
C TYR A 124 -9.75 0.56 -8.54
N ARG A 125 -10.41 0.89 -9.66
CA ARG A 125 -9.87 1.85 -10.63
C ARG A 125 -9.73 3.23 -10.00
N SER A 126 -8.72 3.98 -10.41
CA SER A 126 -8.50 5.34 -9.94
C SER A 126 -9.73 6.23 -10.20
N LEU A 127 -9.93 7.28 -9.38
CA LEU A 127 -11.01 8.25 -9.63
C LEU A 127 -10.95 8.83 -11.05
N SER A 128 -9.75 9.01 -11.58
CA SER A 128 -9.53 9.45 -12.96
C SER A 128 -9.99 8.41 -14.00
N GLN A 129 -9.78 7.11 -13.77
CA GLN A 129 -10.28 6.04 -14.61
C GLN A 129 -11.81 5.91 -14.52
N GLN A 130 -12.37 5.99 -13.31
CA GLN A 130 -13.82 5.98 -13.10
C GLN A 130 -14.52 7.14 -13.80
N LEU A 131 -13.94 8.35 -13.74
CA LEU A 131 -14.45 9.53 -14.43
C LEU A 131 -14.29 9.45 -15.96
N ALA A 132 -13.23 8.83 -16.47
CA ALA A 132 -13.03 8.62 -17.90
C ALA A 132 -14.08 7.67 -18.50
N ASP A 133 -14.43 6.60 -17.78
CA ASP A 133 -15.47 5.66 -18.21
C ASP A 133 -16.87 6.25 -18.10
N TYR A 134 -17.14 7.10 -17.11
CA TYR A 134 -18.40 7.84 -17.06
C TYR A 134 -18.56 8.82 -18.25
N ALA A 135 -17.45 9.43 -18.69
CA ALA A 135 -17.44 10.36 -19.81
C ALA A 135 -17.56 9.66 -21.18
N SER A 136 -17.20 8.38 -21.29
CA SER A 136 -17.26 7.60 -22.54
C SER A 136 -18.62 6.93 -22.80
N VAL A 137 -19.50 6.91 -21.79
CA VAL A 137 -20.86 6.33 -21.85
C VAL A 137 -21.93 7.40 -22.11
N LYS A 138 -21.55 8.68 -22.21
CA LYS A 138 -22.40 9.81 -22.66
C LYS A 138 -22.01 10.24 -24.07
#